data_AF-A0A6L4A268-F1
#
_entry.id   AF-A0A6L4A268-F1
#
_cell.length_a   1.000
_cell.length_b   1.000
_cell.length_c   1.000
_cell.angle_alpha   90.00
_cell.angle_beta   90.00
_cell.angle_gamma   90.00
#
_symmetry.space_group_name_H-M   'P 1'
#
loop_
_entity.id
_entity.type
_entity.pdbx_description
1 polymer ?
#
loop_
_entity_poly.entity_id
_entity_poly.type
_entity_poly.pdbx_seq_one_letter_code
_entity_poly.pdbx_strand_id
1 'polypeptide(L)'
;MSLRKWIGWLGVVLLIPASARAQGDTDCPQIVQTAFVLTSANCDALERNQACYGHLVLDAEPQAGYPNFSFDEPGDVVNVVEVKSLRLSAMDENTGAWGVAMIKIQADLEQTTPQDVTFLMFGNVTLDNATELLPVTAISEVNVRSEPSIVSPILETLTAGDVVTASGRLADSSWLRVLVPGQPDQA
;
A
#
# COMPACT_ATOMS: atom_id res chain seq x y z
N MET A 1 -52.69 -63.83 46.54
CA MET A 1 -51.80 -63.87 45.35
C MET A 1 -52.68 -63.76 44.12
N SER A 2 -52.88 -62.54 43.60
CA SER A 2 -53.67 -62.27 42.39
C SER A 2 -52.97 -61.13 41.63
N LEU A 3 -52.49 -61.47 40.43
CA LEU A 3 -51.65 -60.64 39.56
C LEU A 3 -52.48 -59.50 38.95
N ARG A 4 -52.05 -58.24 39.16
CA ARG A 4 -52.48 -57.10 38.32
C ARG A 4 -51.73 -57.19 36.99
N LYS A 5 -52.46 -57.47 35.91
CA LYS A 5 -51.96 -57.40 34.54
C LYS A 5 -51.71 -55.94 34.16
N TRP A 6 -50.45 -55.58 33.96
CA TRP A 6 -50.03 -54.28 33.42
C TRP A 6 -50.00 -54.39 31.89
N ILE A 7 -50.92 -53.68 31.22
CA ILE A 7 -50.91 -53.50 29.77
C ILE A 7 -49.87 -52.40 29.50
N GLY A 8 -48.67 -52.82 29.09
CA GLY A 8 -47.60 -51.92 28.67
C GLY A 8 -47.92 -51.34 27.30
N TRP A 9 -48.10 -50.02 27.25
CA TRP A 9 -48.14 -49.22 26.03
C TRP A 9 -46.77 -49.31 25.32
N LEU A 10 -46.69 -50.00 24.18
CA LEU A 10 -45.52 -49.97 23.29
C LEU A 10 -45.52 -48.62 22.53
N GLY A 11 -44.82 -47.63 23.08
CA GLY A 11 -44.51 -46.40 22.36
C GLY A 11 -43.41 -46.67 21.32
N VAL A 12 -43.77 -46.67 20.04
CA VAL A 12 -42.82 -46.69 18.92
C VAL A 12 -42.15 -45.31 18.86
N VAL A 13 -40.89 -45.23 19.32
CA VAL A 13 -40.03 -44.06 19.14
C VAL A 13 -39.50 -44.11 17.71
N LEU A 14 -40.05 -43.25 16.86
CA LEU A 14 -39.57 -43.03 15.49
C LEU A 14 -38.27 -42.20 15.55
N LEU A 15 -37.11 -42.86 15.51
CA LEU A 15 -35.82 -42.21 15.31
C LEU A 15 -35.72 -41.74 13.86
N ILE A 16 -36.05 -40.46 13.63
CA ILE A 16 -35.74 -39.77 12.38
C ILE A 16 -34.22 -39.59 12.35
N PRO A 17 -33.47 -40.15 11.38
CA PRO A 17 -32.06 -39.85 11.25
C PRO A 17 -31.93 -38.37 10.89
N ALA A 18 -31.49 -37.57 11.86
CA ALA A 18 -31.04 -36.21 11.61
C ALA A 18 -29.83 -36.32 10.67
N SER A 19 -30.07 -36.07 9.39
CA SER A 19 -29.01 -35.94 8.41
C SER A 19 -28.24 -34.67 8.79
N ALA A 20 -27.13 -34.83 9.52
CA ALA A 20 -26.18 -33.76 9.73
C ALA A 20 -25.68 -33.33 8.36
N ARG A 21 -26.16 -32.17 7.89
CA ARG A 21 -25.59 -31.55 6.71
C ARG A 21 -24.22 -31.06 7.14
N ALA A 22 -23.16 -31.74 6.69
CA ALA A 22 -21.86 -31.13 6.56
C ALA A 22 -22.07 -29.90 5.65
N GLN A 23 -22.21 -28.73 6.26
CA GLN A 23 -22.23 -27.48 5.52
C GLN A 23 -20.83 -27.38 4.92
N GLY A 24 -20.76 -27.51 3.60
CA GLY A 24 -19.53 -27.28 2.86
C GLY A 24 -19.02 -25.91 3.25
N ASP A 25 -17.80 -25.89 3.75
CA ASP A 25 -17.12 -24.73 4.31
C ASP A 25 -16.80 -23.77 3.16
N THR A 26 -17.81 -22.99 2.76
CA THR A 26 -17.65 -21.75 1.99
C THR A 26 -17.39 -20.58 2.94
N ASP A 27 -16.72 -20.82 4.06
CA ASP A 27 -16.21 -19.75 4.91
C ASP A 27 -14.95 -19.17 4.27
N CYS A 28 -15.00 -17.88 3.92
CA CYS A 28 -13.80 -17.13 3.60
C CYS A 28 -12.80 -17.30 4.74
N PRO A 29 -11.54 -17.70 4.46
CA PRO A 29 -10.54 -17.91 5.51
C PRO A 29 -10.50 -16.72 6.47
N GLN A 30 -10.46 -16.98 7.79
CA GLN A 30 -10.51 -15.94 8.82
C GLN A 30 -9.47 -14.84 8.57
N ILE A 31 -8.28 -15.22 8.09
CA ILE A 31 -7.21 -14.30 7.70
C ILE A 31 -7.65 -13.27 6.66
N VAL A 32 -8.50 -13.65 5.70
CA VAL A 32 -9.01 -12.73 4.66
C VAL A 32 -9.93 -11.68 5.29
N GLN A 33 -10.83 -12.13 6.17
CA GLN A 33 -11.76 -11.24 6.85
C GLN A 33 -11.01 -10.28 7.78
N THR A 34 -10.06 -10.79 8.56
CA THR A 34 -9.22 -9.98 9.46
C THR A 34 -8.42 -8.94 8.71
N ALA A 35 -7.73 -9.33 7.63
CA ALA A 35 -6.91 -8.40 6.87
C ALA A 35 -7.73 -7.28 6.21
N PHE A 36 -8.92 -7.61 5.68
CA PHE A 36 -9.80 -6.60 5.08
C PHE A 36 -10.37 -5.64 6.12
N VAL A 37 -10.83 -6.14 7.27
CA VAL A 37 -11.35 -5.31 8.36
C VAL A 37 -10.27 -4.37 8.90
N LEU A 38 -9.07 -4.89 9.15
CA LEU A 38 -7.96 -4.09 9.66
C LEU A 38 -7.50 -3.05 8.63
N THR A 39 -7.33 -3.44 7.37
CA THR A 39 -6.95 -2.50 6.30
C THR A 39 -8.00 -1.40 6.13
N SER A 40 -9.29 -1.76 6.13
CA SER A 40 -10.37 -0.78 6.03
C SER A 40 -10.43 0.17 7.22
N ALA A 41 -10.13 -0.30 8.43
CA ALA A 41 -10.13 0.54 9.63
C ALA A 41 -8.88 1.46 9.69
N ASN A 42 -7.72 0.93 9.33
CA ASN A 42 -6.44 1.60 9.44
C ASN A 42 -6.17 2.58 8.29
N CYS A 43 -6.69 2.30 7.10
CA CYS A 43 -6.38 3.06 5.88
C CYS A 43 -7.55 3.92 5.36
N ASP A 44 -8.62 4.12 6.16
CA ASP A 44 -9.80 4.91 5.73
C ASP A 44 -9.47 6.38 5.45
N ALA A 45 -8.54 6.94 6.22
CA ALA A 45 -8.14 8.34 6.11
C ALA A 45 -7.02 8.61 5.09
N LEU A 46 -6.77 7.68 4.16
CA LEU A 46 -5.66 7.79 3.22
C LEU A 46 -5.84 8.99 2.26
N GLU A 47 -4.89 9.92 2.33
CA GLU A 47 -4.86 11.10 1.47
C GLU A 47 -4.18 10.80 0.13
N ARG A 48 -4.10 11.83 -0.72
CA ARG A 48 -3.46 11.75 -2.03
C ARG A 48 -1.96 11.54 -1.87
N ASN A 49 -1.39 10.69 -2.73
CA ASN A 49 0.04 10.36 -2.81
C ASN A 49 0.58 9.73 -1.52
N GLN A 50 -0.25 8.93 -0.85
CA GLN A 50 0.10 8.21 0.37
C GLN A 50 -0.04 6.70 0.21
N ALA A 51 0.79 5.98 0.96
CA ALA A 51 0.74 4.54 1.15
C ALA A 51 0.40 4.25 2.62
N CYS A 52 -0.48 3.26 2.84
CA CYS A 52 -0.88 2.79 4.15
C CYS A 52 -0.54 1.31 4.32
N TYR A 53 0.04 0.99 5.47
CA TYR A 53 0.27 -0.38 5.91
C TYR A 53 -1.06 -0.97 6.38
N GLY A 54 -1.65 -1.88 5.59
CA GLY A 54 -2.96 -2.47 5.88
C GLY A 54 -2.90 -3.64 6.86
N HIS A 55 -2.18 -4.70 6.51
CA HIS A 55 -2.11 -5.92 7.32
C HIS A 55 -0.79 -6.66 7.17
N LEU A 56 -0.40 -7.30 8.29
CA LEU A 56 0.80 -8.09 8.61
C LEU A 56 1.81 -8.39 7.49
N VAL A 57 3.09 -8.12 7.77
CA VAL A 57 4.28 -8.50 6.97
C VAL A 57 4.38 -7.77 5.64
N LEU A 58 4.78 -6.51 5.76
CA LEU A 58 5.29 -5.67 4.69
C LEU A 58 6.71 -5.25 5.05
N ASP A 59 7.61 -5.29 4.06
CA ASP A 59 8.96 -4.75 4.14
C ASP A 59 9.06 -3.55 3.19
N ALA A 60 9.62 -2.44 3.68
CA ALA A 60 9.70 -1.19 2.95
C ALA A 60 11.11 -0.61 3.01
N GLU A 61 11.66 -0.27 1.85
CA GLU A 61 12.91 0.48 1.79
C GLU A 61 12.61 1.97 1.60
N PRO A 62 13.22 2.87 2.39
CA PRO A 62 13.09 4.30 2.19
C PRO A 62 13.88 4.78 0.97
N GLN A 63 13.36 5.82 0.34
CA GLN A 63 14.06 6.62 -0.66
C GLN A 63 15.19 7.43 -0.01
N ALA A 64 16.28 7.64 -0.74
CA ALA A 64 17.38 8.49 -0.27
C ALA A 64 16.87 9.92 0.05
N GLY A 65 17.30 10.49 1.16
CA GLY A 65 16.88 11.83 1.61
C GLY A 65 15.76 11.84 2.65
N TYR A 66 15.21 10.68 3.02
CA TYR A 66 14.16 10.54 4.03
C TYR A 66 14.64 9.74 5.25
N PRO A 67 15.45 10.33 6.15
CA PRO A 67 16.02 9.61 7.30
C PRO A 67 15.00 9.29 8.40
N ASN A 68 13.81 9.90 8.38
CA ASN A 68 12.75 9.72 9.36
C ASN A 68 11.58 8.87 8.83
N PHE A 69 11.84 8.05 7.81
CA PHE A 69 10.85 7.13 7.26
C PHE A 69 10.46 6.06 8.30
N SER A 70 9.16 5.85 8.50
CA SER A 70 8.59 4.87 9.44
C SER A 70 7.38 4.22 8.79
N PHE A 71 7.47 2.92 8.50
CA PHE A 71 6.41 2.17 7.81
C PHE A 71 6.48 0.69 8.22
N ASP A 72 6.39 0.46 9.52
CA ASP A 72 6.77 -0.79 10.17
C ASP A 72 5.57 -1.53 10.78
N GLU A 73 4.46 -0.84 11.05
CA GLU A 73 3.27 -1.45 11.65
C GLU A 73 1.94 -1.10 10.94
N PRO A 74 0.91 -1.96 11.05
CA PRO A 74 -0.40 -1.69 10.48
C PRO A 74 -1.00 -0.37 10.97
N GLY A 75 -1.42 0.49 10.03
CA GLY A 75 -1.88 1.85 10.31
C GLY A 75 -0.85 2.93 10.03
N ASP A 76 0.42 2.59 9.84
CA ASP A 76 1.41 3.55 9.37
C ASP A 76 1.02 4.10 8.00
N VAL A 77 1.19 5.41 7.82
CA VAL A 77 0.95 6.13 6.58
C VAL A 77 2.17 6.95 6.23
N VAL A 78 2.66 6.80 5.01
CA VAL A 78 3.82 7.53 4.47
C VAL A 78 3.51 8.13 3.10
N ASN A 79 4.23 9.18 2.71
CA ASN A 79 4.12 9.68 1.35
C ASN A 79 4.79 8.70 0.38
N VAL A 80 4.15 8.44 -0.77
CA VAL A 80 4.65 7.47 -1.77
C VAL A 80 6.04 7.85 -2.29
N VAL A 81 6.37 9.14 -2.32
CA VAL A 81 7.69 9.64 -2.75
C VAL A 81 8.83 9.23 -1.82
N GLU A 82 8.53 8.87 -0.57
CA GLU A 82 9.49 8.42 0.42
C GLU A 82 9.78 6.92 0.31
N VAL A 83 8.97 6.20 -0.46
CA VAL A 83 9.03 4.75 -0.60
C VAL A 83 9.84 4.40 -1.84
N LYS A 84 10.95 3.69 -1.63
CA LYS A 84 11.78 3.16 -2.73
C LYS A 84 11.28 1.82 -3.22
N SER A 85 10.98 0.90 -2.30
CA SER A 85 10.42 -0.41 -2.62
C SER A 85 9.49 -0.90 -1.52
N LEU A 86 8.45 -1.65 -1.89
CA LEU A 86 7.55 -2.35 -0.98
C LEU A 86 7.49 -3.82 -1.35
N ARG A 87 7.56 -4.69 -0.35
CA ARG A 87 7.46 -6.15 -0.49
C ARG A 87 6.44 -6.68 0.50
N LEU A 88 5.37 -7.26 -0.01
CA LEU A 88 4.29 -7.83 0.81
C LEU A 88 4.45 -9.35 0.88
N SER A 89 4.11 -9.95 2.03
CA SER A 89 4.20 -11.39 2.18
C SER A 89 3.05 -12.13 1.49
N ALA A 90 3.34 -13.34 1.00
CA ALA A 90 2.31 -14.32 0.68
C ALA A 90 1.43 -14.62 1.91
N MET A 91 0.25 -15.20 1.64
CA MET A 91 -0.61 -15.73 2.69
C MET A 91 0.02 -16.98 3.31
N ASP A 92 0.11 -17.01 4.64
CA ASP A 92 0.47 -18.17 5.45
C ASP A 92 -0.56 -18.34 6.56
N GLU A 93 -1.42 -19.35 6.42
CA GLU A 93 -2.47 -19.67 7.38
C GLU A 93 -1.93 -20.21 8.71
N ASN A 94 -0.70 -20.73 8.75
CA ASN A 94 -0.10 -21.24 9.98
C ASN A 94 0.38 -20.10 10.88
N THR A 95 0.94 -19.05 10.28
CA THR A 95 1.46 -17.88 11.01
C THR A 95 0.45 -16.73 11.07
N GLY A 96 -0.65 -16.81 10.31
CA GLY A 96 -1.59 -15.71 10.15
C GLY A 96 -1.03 -14.55 9.31
N ALA A 97 0.05 -14.77 8.54
CA ALA A 97 0.69 -13.71 7.78
C ALA A 97 0.04 -13.52 6.43
N TRP A 98 -0.34 -12.29 6.10
CA TRP A 98 -0.80 -11.93 4.76
C TRP A 98 -0.62 -10.43 4.53
N GLY A 99 0.37 -10.07 3.72
CA GLY A 99 0.67 -8.67 3.42
C GLY A 99 -0.48 -8.00 2.70
N VAL A 100 -0.95 -6.88 3.24
CA VAL A 100 -1.91 -5.98 2.58
C VAL A 100 -1.44 -4.54 2.70
N ALA A 101 -1.46 -3.82 1.59
CA ALA A 101 -1.18 -2.39 1.56
C ALA A 101 -2.16 -1.66 0.64
N MET A 102 -2.49 -0.43 1.01
CA MET A 102 -3.32 0.44 0.20
C MET A 102 -2.51 1.68 -0.19
N ILE A 103 -2.53 2.03 -1.48
CA ILE A 103 -1.84 3.21 -1.99
C ILE A 103 -2.85 4.05 -2.77
N LYS A 104 -2.86 5.35 -2.53
CA LYS A 104 -3.68 6.31 -3.27
C LYS A 104 -2.75 7.28 -4.00
N ILE A 105 -2.70 7.17 -5.32
CA ILE A 105 -1.83 7.99 -6.18
C ILE A 105 -2.69 8.83 -7.11
N GLN A 106 -2.30 10.08 -7.35
CA GLN A 106 -2.87 10.84 -8.44
C GLN A 106 -2.40 10.25 -9.78
N ALA A 107 -3.34 9.74 -10.55
CA ALA A 107 -3.05 9.33 -11.92
C ALA A 107 -3.36 10.52 -12.84
N ASP A 108 -2.34 11.11 -13.43
CA ASP A 108 -2.51 12.18 -14.44
C ASP A 108 -2.94 11.59 -15.79
N LEU A 109 -4.10 10.90 -15.79
CA LEU A 109 -4.67 10.26 -16.97
C LEU A 109 -5.37 11.27 -17.87
N GLU A 110 -5.87 12.37 -17.29
CA GLU A 110 -6.52 13.46 -18.00
C GLU A 110 -6.20 14.81 -17.33
N GLN A 111 -5.52 15.70 -18.06
CA GLN A 111 -5.02 16.99 -17.53
C GLN A 111 -6.11 17.95 -17.00
N THR A 112 -7.39 17.66 -17.22
CA THR A 112 -8.50 18.55 -16.85
C THR A 112 -9.21 18.16 -15.56
N THR A 113 -8.92 16.99 -14.98
CA THR A 113 -9.53 16.59 -13.71
C THR A 113 -8.57 15.69 -12.93
N PRO A 114 -8.06 16.12 -11.76
CA PRO A 114 -7.24 15.26 -10.93
C PRO A 114 -8.04 14.01 -10.53
N GLN A 115 -7.57 12.84 -10.96
CA GLN A 115 -8.16 11.56 -10.57
C GLN A 115 -7.19 10.83 -9.64
N ASP A 116 -7.73 10.30 -8.54
CA ASP A 116 -6.97 9.46 -7.63
C ASP A 116 -7.27 8.00 -7.95
N VAL A 117 -6.22 7.19 -8.06
CA VAL A 117 -6.29 5.75 -8.22
C VAL A 117 -5.87 5.11 -6.91
N THR A 118 -6.76 4.26 -6.38
CA THR A 118 -6.47 3.43 -5.21
C THR A 118 -6.01 2.05 -5.66
N PHE A 119 -4.77 1.71 -5.32
CA PHE A 119 -4.22 0.36 -5.42
C PHE A 119 -4.42 -0.34 -4.07
N LEU A 120 -5.19 -1.43 -4.07
CA LEU A 120 -5.24 -2.36 -2.96
C LEU A 120 -4.44 -3.60 -3.34
N MET A 121 -3.29 -3.80 -2.68
CA MET A 121 -2.36 -4.89 -2.95
C MET A 121 -2.43 -5.91 -1.82
N PHE A 122 -2.38 -7.19 -2.18
CA PHE A 122 -2.47 -8.28 -1.23
C PHE A 122 -1.62 -9.47 -1.66
N GLY A 123 -0.99 -10.13 -0.68
CA GLY A 123 -0.13 -11.29 -0.92
C GLY A 123 1.26 -10.92 -1.43
N ASN A 124 1.88 -11.85 -2.16
CA ASN A 124 3.27 -11.73 -2.63
C ASN A 124 3.42 -10.70 -3.76
N VAL A 125 3.39 -9.42 -3.40
CA VAL A 125 3.54 -8.29 -4.30
C VAL A 125 4.87 -7.60 -4.03
N THR A 126 5.56 -7.19 -5.09
CA THR A 126 6.71 -6.30 -5.01
C THR A 126 6.42 -5.07 -5.86
N LEU A 127 6.60 -3.89 -5.27
CA LEU A 127 6.49 -2.60 -5.92
C LEU A 127 7.83 -1.90 -5.80
N ASP A 128 8.40 -1.47 -6.92
CA ASP A 128 9.66 -0.74 -6.96
C ASP A 128 9.42 0.63 -7.61
N ASN A 129 10.02 1.67 -7.04
CA ASN A 129 10.09 2.97 -7.69
C ASN A 129 11.07 2.87 -8.86
N ALA A 130 10.54 2.89 -10.08
CA ALA A 130 11.34 2.80 -11.31
C ALA A 130 12.12 4.08 -11.66
N THR A 131 12.06 5.12 -10.82
CA THR A 131 12.77 6.38 -11.04
C THR A 131 14.26 6.21 -10.77
N GLU A 132 15.08 6.45 -11.78
CA GLU A 132 16.53 6.55 -11.60
C GLU A 132 16.91 7.89 -10.99
N LEU A 133 17.55 7.84 -9.82
CA LEU A 133 18.10 9.01 -9.15
C LEU A 133 19.61 9.09 -9.38
N LEU A 134 20.07 10.19 -9.96
CA LEU A 134 21.48 10.40 -10.29
C LEU A 134 22.02 11.65 -9.60
N PRO A 135 23.10 11.57 -8.80
CA PRO A 135 23.75 12.77 -8.29
C PRO A 135 24.37 13.53 -9.47
N VAL A 136 24.08 14.82 -9.55
CA VAL A 136 24.63 15.74 -10.55
C VAL A 136 25.27 16.93 -9.85
N THR A 137 26.37 17.41 -10.40
CA THR A 137 27.12 18.55 -9.86
C THR A 137 26.92 19.76 -10.75
N ALA A 138 26.52 20.89 -10.16
CA ALA A 138 26.46 22.16 -10.85
C ALA A 138 27.88 22.60 -11.25
N ILE A 139 28.11 22.85 -12.53
CA ILE A 139 29.41 23.30 -13.06
C ILE A 139 29.58 24.83 -13.06
N SER A 140 28.48 25.55 -12.85
CA SER A 140 28.40 27.00 -12.80
C SER A 140 27.19 27.41 -11.96
N GLU A 141 27.02 28.70 -11.74
CA GLU A 141 25.76 29.21 -11.17
C GLU A 141 24.58 28.85 -12.10
N VAL A 142 23.54 28.23 -11.55
CA VAL A 142 22.35 27.79 -12.29
C VAL A 142 21.10 27.91 -11.41
N ASN A 143 20.00 28.36 -12.02
CA ASN A 143 18.71 28.45 -11.33
C ASN A 143 17.92 27.14 -11.45
N VAL A 144 17.44 26.63 -10.34
CA VAL A 144 16.39 25.61 -10.27
C VAL A 144 15.04 26.31 -10.37
N ARG A 145 14.19 25.83 -11.27
CA ARG A 145 12.90 26.46 -11.58
C ARG A 145 11.76 25.48 -11.38
N SER A 146 10.56 26.03 -11.16
CA SER A 146 9.35 25.23 -10.93
C SER A 146 8.89 24.45 -12.17
N GLU A 147 9.32 24.85 -13.36
CA GLU A 147 8.97 24.24 -14.64
C GLU A 147 10.19 24.32 -15.59
N PRO A 148 10.25 23.50 -16.65
CA PRO A 148 11.33 23.53 -17.64
C PRO A 148 11.21 24.73 -18.60
N SER A 149 11.26 25.94 -18.05
CA SER A 149 11.10 27.20 -18.76
C SER A 149 11.88 28.32 -18.10
N ILE A 150 12.53 29.16 -18.90
CA ILE A 150 13.37 30.27 -18.42
C ILE A 150 12.57 31.43 -17.78
N VAL A 151 11.24 31.45 -17.98
CA VAL A 151 10.35 32.47 -17.40
C VAL A 151 9.66 32.00 -16.11
N SER A 152 9.74 30.70 -15.78
CA SER A 152 9.08 30.15 -14.60
C SER A 152 9.81 30.55 -13.32
N PRO A 153 9.11 30.65 -12.17
CA PRO A 153 9.70 31.04 -10.89
C PRO A 153 10.98 30.28 -10.53
N ILE A 154 11.95 31.00 -9.97
CA ILE A 154 13.17 30.41 -9.41
C ILE A 154 12.83 29.89 -8.02
N LEU A 155 13.07 28.60 -7.80
CA LEU A 155 12.92 27.95 -6.50
C LEU A 155 14.22 28.06 -5.69
N GLU A 156 15.34 27.85 -6.36
CA GLU A 156 16.67 27.82 -5.76
C GLU A 156 17.73 28.25 -6.79
N THR A 157 18.88 28.72 -6.33
CA THR A 157 20.05 28.99 -7.17
C THR A 157 21.21 28.14 -6.65
N LEU A 158 21.72 27.26 -7.50
CA LEU A 158 22.89 26.44 -7.23
C LEU A 158 24.14 27.19 -7.66
N THR A 159 25.23 26.98 -6.94
CA THR A 159 26.58 27.46 -7.24
C THR A 159 27.46 26.34 -7.77
N ALA A 160 28.59 26.69 -8.39
CA ALA A 160 29.52 25.70 -8.91
C ALA A 160 30.06 24.80 -7.79
N GLY A 161 29.90 23.49 -7.95
CA GLY A 161 30.29 22.48 -6.97
C GLY A 161 29.12 21.92 -6.15
N ASP A 162 27.95 22.57 -6.16
CA ASP A 162 26.77 22.04 -5.47
C ASP A 162 26.31 20.73 -6.11
N VAL A 163 25.93 19.77 -5.26
CA VAL A 163 25.45 18.45 -5.68
C VAL A 163 23.97 18.36 -5.40
N VAL A 164 23.18 18.05 -6.44
CA VAL A 164 21.75 17.78 -6.35
C VAL A 164 21.42 16.44 -6.99
N THR A 165 20.23 15.91 -6.72
CA THR A 165 19.80 14.63 -7.29
C THR A 165 18.87 14.86 -8.48
N ALA A 166 19.24 14.39 -9.66
CA ALA A 166 18.39 14.39 -10.84
C ALA A 166 17.45 13.18 -10.85
N SER A 167 16.17 13.41 -11.17
CA SER A 167 15.12 12.38 -11.27
C SER A 167 14.52 12.27 -12.67
N GLY A 168 15.04 13.03 -13.65
CA GLY A 168 14.57 13.00 -15.01
C GLY A 168 15.29 13.99 -15.92
N ARG A 169 15.08 13.83 -17.23
CA ARG A 169 15.58 14.74 -18.27
C ARG A 169 14.56 14.81 -19.39
N LEU A 170 14.35 16.00 -19.97
CA LEU A 170 13.53 16.11 -21.17
C LEU A 170 14.14 15.34 -22.34
N ALA A 171 13.28 14.90 -23.27
CA ALA A 171 13.71 14.14 -24.46
C ALA A 171 14.73 14.91 -25.31
N ASP A 172 14.64 16.23 -25.34
CA ASP A 172 15.57 17.12 -26.06
C ASP A 172 16.84 17.46 -25.24
N SER A 173 16.96 16.95 -24.01
CA SER A 173 18.05 17.21 -23.07
C SER A 173 18.23 18.67 -22.65
N SER A 174 17.24 19.53 -22.86
CA SER A 174 17.31 20.96 -22.51
C SER A 174 17.18 21.22 -21.00
N TRP A 175 16.50 20.32 -20.27
CA TRP A 175 16.27 20.44 -18.83
C TRP A 175 16.49 19.11 -18.10
N LEU A 176 17.04 19.20 -16.90
CA LEU A 176 17.05 18.15 -15.88
C LEU A 176 15.99 18.47 -14.84
N ARG A 177 15.22 17.45 -14.43
CA ARG A 177 14.39 17.53 -13.22
C ARG A 177 15.27 17.13 -12.04
N VAL A 178 15.31 17.99 -11.02
CA VAL A 178 16.11 17.76 -9.80
C VAL A 178 15.22 17.78 -8.56
N LEU A 179 15.59 16.99 -7.56
CA LEU A 179 14.96 16.96 -6.24
C LEU A 179 15.46 18.15 -5.41
N VAL A 180 14.54 19.00 -4.97
CA VAL A 180 14.83 20.14 -4.08
C VAL A 180 14.55 19.71 -2.63
N PRO A 181 15.53 19.78 -1.71
CA PRO A 181 15.32 19.40 -0.32
C PRO A 181 14.16 20.16 0.34
N GLY A 182 13.20 19.43 0.90
CA GLY A 182 12.03 20.01 1.58
C GLY A 182 10.85 20.36 0.66
N GLN A 183 10.94 20.10 -0.65
CA GLN A 183 9.80 20.21 -1.57
C GLN A 183 9.42 18.82 -2.13
N PRO A 184 8.13 18.41 -2.05
CA PRO A 184 7.70 17.14 -2.64
C PRO A 184 7.92 17.15 -4.16
N ASP A 185 8.46 16.07 -4.71
CA ASP A 185 8.61 15.89 -6.16
C ASP A 185 7.23 16.04 -6.82
N GLN A 186 7.09 17.01 -7.72
CA GLN A 186 5.86 17.21 -8.50
C GLN A 186 6.03 16.37 -9.77
N ALA A 187 5.34 15.23 -9.80
CA ALA A 187 5.33 14.34 -10.96
C ALA A 187 4.65 14.99 -12.17
#